data_AF-A0A0C2X419-F1
#
_entry.id   AF-A0A0C2X419-F1
#
_cell.length_a   1.000
_cell.length_b   1.000
_cell.length_c   1.000
_cell.angle_alpha   90.00
_cell.angle_beta   90.00
_cell.angle_gamma   90.00
#
_symmetry.space_group_name_H-M   'P 1'
#
loop_
_entity.id
_entity.type
_entity.pdbx_description
1 polymer ?
#
loop_
_entity_poly.entity_id
_entity_poly.type
_entity_poly.pdbx_seq_one_letter_code
_entity_poly.pdbx_strand_id
1 'polypeptide(L)'
;MFSYHQLPIATVPDLSDQIERTTELIGRGGYGSVYKGRWLGAAANAAPAIIAIKIIELAPLRDEAERTRRFKKITRELSLWCCIQHENILPLLGIARINDDTNVPAFVCPWMENGP
;
A
#
# COMPACT_ATOMS: atom_id res chain seq x y z
N MET A 1 0.20 -12.98 -22.55
CA MET A 1 0.69 -11.65 -22.15
C MET A 1 -0.42 -10.65 -22.47
N PHE A 2 -1.32 -10.35 -21.53
CA PHE A 2 -2.48 -9.49 -21.79
C PHE A 2 -2.16 -8.05 -21.40
N SER A 3 -2.20 -7.16 -22.39
CA SER A 3 -1.90 -5.72 -22.27
C SER A 3 -2.92 -4.98 -21.40
N TYR A 4 -2.41 -4.17 -20.49
CA TYR A 4 -3.13 -3.39 -19.47
C TYR A 4 -3.84 -2.11 -20.01
N HIS A 5 -4.03 -1.96 -21.33
CA HIS A 5 -4.21 -0.64 -21.96
C HIS A 5 -5.63 -0.16 -22.27
N GLN A 6 -6.71 -0.70 -21.67
CA GLN A 6 -8.08 -0.26 -22.03
C GLN A 6 -9.01 0.12 -20.87
N LEU A 7 -8.47 0.40 -19.69
CA LEU A 7 -9.20 1.15 -18.67
C LEU A 7 -8.30 2.31 -18.20
N PRO A 8 -8.85 3.50 -17.88
CA PRO A 8 -8.11 4.58 -17.23
C PRO A 8 -7.87 4.21 -15.76
N ILE A 9 -7.17 3.10 -15.54
CA ILE A 9 -6.73 2.68 -14.23
C ILE A 9 -5.49 3.53 -13.96
N ALA A 10 -5.61 4.53 -13.09
CA ALA A 10 -4.44 5.23 -12.58
C ALA A 10 -3.50 4.19 -12.00
N THR A 11 -2.24 4.24 -12.43
CA THR A 11 -1.20 3.37 -11.88
C THR A 11 -0.94 3.81 -10.44
N VAL A 12 -1.20 2.92 -9.48
CA VAL A 12 -0.92 3.18 -8.07
C VAL A 12 0.57 3.46 -7.90
N PRO A 13 0.99 4.58 -7.29
CA PRO A 13 2.39 4.92 -7.13
C PRO A 13 3.18 3.85 -6.36
N ASP A 14 4.36 3.48 -6.87
CA ASP A 14 5.32 2.64 -6.16
C ASP A 14 6.26 3.54 -5.32
N LEU A 15 6.16 3.42 -4.01
CA LEU A 15 6.89 4.20 -3.02
C LEU A 15 7.99 3.38 -2.33
N SER A 16 8.32 2.19 -2.84
CA SER A 16 9.29 1.28 -2.21
C SER A 16 10.62 1.96 -1.86
N ASP A 17 11.13 2.81 -2.75
CA ASP A 17 12.40 3.53 -2.57
C ASP A 17 12.25 4.90 -1.88
N GLN A 18 11.02 5.27 -1.54
CA GLN A 18 10.67 6.58 -0.98
C GLN A 18 10.21 6.51 0.47
N ILE A 19 10.19 5.32 1.07
CA ILE A 19 9.73 5.13 2.44
C ILE A 19 10.68 4.29 3.26
N GLU A 20 10.62 4.49 4.57
CA GLU A 20 11.28 3.66 5.56
C GLU A 20 10.23 3.14 6.55
N ARG A 21 10.18 1.82 6.75
CA ARG A 21 9.33 1.20 7.77
C ARG A 21 10.05 1.19 9.12
N THR A 22 9.42 1.72 10.17
CA THR A 22 9.96 1.60 11.53
C THR A 22 9.55 0.27 12.17
N THR A 23 10.09 -0.03 13.36
CA THR A 23 9.71 -1.21 14.15
C THR A 23 8.43 -1.02 14.96
N GLU A 24 7.83 0.16 14.94
CA GLU A 24 6.64 0.52 15.73
C GLU A 24 5.38 -0.11 15.13
N LEU A 25 4.92 -1.20 15.74
CA LEU A 25 3.63 -1.83 15.41
C LEU A 25 2.50 -1.01 16.04
N ILE A 26 1.58 -0.54 15.19
CA ILE A 26 0.43 0.27 15.60
C ILE A 26 -0.79 -0.62 15.86
N GLY A 27 -0.96 -1.68 15.07
CA GLY A 27 -2.08 -2.59 15.25
C GLY A 27 -2.03 -3.79 14.32
N ARG A 28 -2.72 -4.85 14.72
CA ARG A 28 -2.85 -6.08 13.95
C ARG A 28 -4.32 -6.45 13.81
N GLY A 29 -4.73 -6.85 12.61
CA GLY A 29 -6.08 -7.31 12.31
C GLY A 29 -6.05 -8.54 11.41
N GLY A 30 -7.22 -9.02 11.00
CA GLY A 30 -7.36 -10.27 10.24
C GLY A 30 -6.68 -10.30 8.87
N TYR A 31 -6.31 -9.14 8.32
CA TYR A 31 -5.63 -9.01 7.02
C TYR A 31 -4.18 -8.52 7.14
N GLY A 32 -3.61 -8.53 8.34
CA GLY A 32 -2.20 -8.20 8.59
C GLY A 32 -2.00 -7.04 9.55
N SER A 33 -0.85 -6.38 9.45
CA SER A 33 -0.30 -5.51 10.48
C SER A 33 -0.04 -4.09 9.97
N VAL A 34 -0.26 -3.08 10.80
CA VAL A 34 0.03 -1.67 10.49
C VAL A 34 1.25 -1.23 11.28
N TYR A 35 2.24 -0.70 10.59
CA TYR A 35 3.44 -0.12 11.17
C TYR A 35 3.49 1.37 10.90
N LYS A 36 4.19 2.09 11.77
CA LYS A 36 4.59 3.46 11.46
C LYS A 36 5.74 3.46 10.46
N GLY A 37 5.82 4.51 9.68
CA GLY A 37 6.89 4.71 8.70
C GLY A 37 7.25 6.17 8.53
N ARG A 38 8.28 6.41 7.73
CA ARG A 38 8.75 7.72 7.33
C ARG A 38 8.75 7.81 5.80
N TRP A 39 8.20 8.89 5.27
CA TRP A 39 8.30 9.23 3.85
C TRP A 39 9.60 10.02 3.63
N LEU A 40 10.53 9.47 2.85
CA LEU A 40 11.85 10.02 2.55
C LEU A 40 11.86 10.97 1.33
N GLY A 41 10.96 10.79 0.37
CA GLY A 41 10.76 11.67 -0.80
C GLY A 41 10.10 13.04 -0.55
N ALA A 42 9.95 13.49 0.70
CA ALA A 42 9.65 14.91 0.94
C ALA A 42 10.84 15.75 0.45
N ALA A 43 10.60 16.93 -0.15
CA ALA A 43 11.64 17.77 -0.75
C ALA A 43 12.93 17.77 0.09
N ALA A 44 14.11 17.73 -0.54
CA ALA A 44 15.42 17.42 0.08
C ALA A 44 15.81 18.17 1.39
N ASN A 45 15.06 19.20 1.78
CA ASN A 45 15.25 20.01 2.98
C ASN A 45 14.07 19.94 3.98
N ALA A 46 13.11 19.04 3.79
CA ALA A 46 11.97 18.83 4.68
C ALA A 46 12.21 17.62 5.60
N ALA A 47 11.72 17.70 6.83
CA ALA A 47 11.69 16.54 7.71
C ALA A 47 10.82 15.43 7.08
N PRO A 48 11.25 14.15 7.14
CA PRO A 48 10.44 13.02 6.66
C PRO A 48 9.05 13.03 7.28
N ALA A 49 8.01 12.94 6.46
CA ALA A 49 6.63 12.90 6.93
C ALA A 49 6.31 11.52 7.54
N ILE A 50 5.52 11.48 8.61
CA ILE A 50 5.08 10.22 9.22
C ILE A 50 3.96 9.62 8.36
N ILE A 51 4.05 8.30 8.12
CA ILE A 51 3.08 7.53 7.33
C ILE A 51 2.66 6.27 8.08
N ALA A 52 1.52 5.71 7.69
CA ALA A 52 1.09 4.38 8.07
C ALA A 52 1.41 3.39 6.93
N ILE A 53 2.04 2.27 7.28
CA ILE A 53 2.39 1.19 6.34
C ILE A 53 1.61 -0.06 6.75
N LYS A 54 0.59 -0.42 5.96
CA LYS A 54 -0.19 -1.64 6.16
C LYS A 54 0.47 -2.79 5.42
N ILE A 55 1.06 -3.72 6.15
CA ILE A 55 1.53 -5.00 5.62
C ILE A 55 0.33 -5.95 5.49
N ILE A 56 0.17 -6.51 4.30
CA ILE A 56 -0.92 -7.43 3.98
C ILE A 56 -0.46 -8.87 4.19
N GLU A 57 -1.08 -9.54 5.15
CA GLU A 57 -0.80 -10.93 5.51
C GLU A 57 -1.98 -11.80 5.04
N LEU A 58 -1.92 -12.29 3.80
CA LEU A 58 -2.92 -13.21 3.26
C LEU A 58 -2.35 -14.62 3.22
N ALA A 59 -3.23 -15.60 3.42
CA ALA A 59 -2.86 -17.01 3.30
C ALA A 59 -2.23 -17.28 1.92
N PRO A 60 -1.08 -17.97 1.86
CA PRO A 60 -0.44 -18.29 0.59
C PRO A 60 -1.37 -19.14 -0.26
N LEU A 61 -1.41 -18.84 -1.55
CA LEU A 61 -2.15 -19.63 -2.54
C LEU A 61 -1.15 -20.51 -3.28
N ARG A 62 -1.47 -21.79 -3.44
CA ARG A 62 -0.64 -22.76 -4.16
C ARG A 62 -0.88 -22.70 -5.67
N ASP A 63 -2.10 -22.33 -6.08
CA ASP A 63 -2.46 -22.24 -7.48
C ASP A 63 -2.11 -20.86 -8.07
N GLU A 64 -1.43 -20.88 -9.21
CA GLU A 64 -0.97 -19.67 -9.90
C GLU A 64 -2.14 -18.84 -10.47
N ALA A 65 -3.21 -19.51 -10.93
CA ALA A 65 -4.39 -18.82 -11.44
C ALA A 65 -5.14 -18.12 -10.31
N GLU A 66 -5.24 -18.72 -9.12
CA GLU A 66 -5.78 -18.09 -7.92
C GLU A 66 -4.93 -16.90 -7.47
N ARG A 67 -3.59 -17.02 -7.47
CA ARG A 67 -2.67 -15.90 -7.17
C ARG A 67 -2.90 -14.74 -8.13
N THR A 68 -2.94 -15.02 -9.43
CA THR A 68 -3.17 -14.01 -10.48
C THR A 68 -4.54 -13.34 -10.31
N ARG A 69 -5.59 -14.11 -10.04
CA ARG A 69 -6.94 -13.57 -9.80
C ARG A 69 -6.99 -12.68 -8.56
N ARG A 70 -6.33 -13.09 -7.47
CA ARG A 70 -6.24 -12.28 -6.24
C ARG A 70 -5.48 -10.98 -6.51
N PHE A 71 -4.33 -11.05 -7.16
CA PHE A 71 -3.54 -9.88 -7.50
C PHE A 71 -4.35 -8.90 -8.36
N LYS A 72 -5.00 -9.37 -9.43
CA LYS A 72 -5.85 -8.54 -10.30
C LYS A 72 -6.97 -7.83 -9.53
N LYS A 73 -7.62 -8.52 -8.58
CA LYS A 73 -8.64 -7.92 -7.71
C LYS A 73 -8.04 -6.81 -6.84
N ILE A 74 -6.94 -7.10 -6.15
CA ILE A 74 -6.28 -6.13 -5.27
C ILE A 74 -5.84 -4.90 -6.07
N THR A 75 -5.18 -5.08 -7.21
CA THR A 75 -4.75 -3.95 -8.06
C THR A 75 -5.93 -3.08 -8.49
N ARG A 76 -7.07 -3.69 -8.86
CA ARG A 76 -8.27 -2.94 -9.21
C ARG A 76 -8.79 -2.10 -8.04
N GLU A 77 -8.90 -2.68 -6.86
CA GLU A 77 -9.37 -1.96 -5.66
C GLU A 77 -8.41 -0.83 -5.27
N LEU A 78 -7.09 -1.08 -5.30
CA LEU A 78 -6.09 -0.05 -5.00
C LEU A 78 -6.12 1.10 -5.99
N SER A 79 -6.34 0.81 -7.27
CA SER A 79 -6.40 1.86 -8.29
C SER A 79 -7.63 2.74 -8.11
N LEU A 80 -8.78 2.15 -7.72
CA LEU A 80 -9.96 2.93 -7.36
C LEU A 80 -9.70 3.76 -6.10
N TRP A 81 -9.14 3.16 -5.07
CA TRP A 81 -8.83 3.84 -3.81
C TRP A 81 -7.86 5.01 -4.01
N CYS A 82 -6.82 4.85 -4.85
CA CYS A 82 -5.87 5.90 -5.19
C CYS A 82 -6.52 7.10 -5.91
N CYS A 83 -7.61 6.87 -6.65
CA CYS A 83 -8.32 7.92 -7.39
C CYS A 83 -9.40 8.63 -6.56
N ILE A 84 -9.83 8.04 -5.43
CA ILE A 84 -10.90 8.62 -4.61
C ILE A 84 -10.29 9.66 -3.68
N GLN A 85 -10.78 10.91 -3.80
CA GLN A 85 -10.41 12.02 -2.93
C GLN A 85 -11.67 12.56 -2.24
N HIS A 86 -11.80 12.28 -0.95
CA HIS A 86 -12.92 12.73 -0.13
C HIS A 86 -12.46 12.87 1.32
N GLU A 87 -12.98 13.87 2.04
CA GLU A 87 -12.60 14.18 3.43
C GLU A 87 -12.73 13.01 4.42
N ASN A 88 -13.74 12.16 4.21
CA ASN A 88 -14.05 11.03 5.09
C ASN A 88 -13.49 9.68 4.58
N ILE A 89 -12.64 9.69 3.56
CA ILE A 89 -11.98 8.49 3.04
C ILE A 89 -10.47 8.69 3.19
N LEU A 90 -9.82 7.81 3.96
CA LEU A 90 -8.37 7.86 4.13
C LEU A 90 -7.68 7.73 2.76
N PRO A 91 -6.86 8.68 2.31
CA PRO A 91 -6.19 8.59 1.02
C PRO A 91 -5.19 7.43 0.98
N LEU A 92 -5.12 6.76 -0.18
CA LEU A 92 -4.02 5.85 -0.50
C LEU A 92 -2.92 6.67 -1.21
N LEU A 93 -1.75 6.75 -0.59
CA LEU A 93 -0.60 7.47 -1.16
C LEU A 93 0.12 6.64 -2.21
N GLY A 94 0.14 5.33 -2.01
CA GLY A 94 0.78 4.38 -2.91
C GLY A 94 0.95 3.01 -2.27
N ILE A 95 1.81 2.21 -2.90
CA ILE A 95 2.19 0.88 -2.46
C ILE A 95 3.69 0.80 -2.23
N ALA A 96 4.12 -0.17 -1.41
CA ALA A 96 5.54 -0.46 -1.21
C ALA A 96 5.78 -1.96 -1.09
N ARG A 97 6.87 -2.46 -1.67
CA ARG A 97 7.32 -3.83 -1.46
C ARG A 97 8.08 -3.86 -0.14
N ILE A 98 7.48 -4.49 0.86
CA ILE A 98 8.07 -4.64 2.19
C ILE A 98 8.36 -6.13 2.36
N ASN A 99 9.64 -6.47 2.23
CA ASN A 99 10.17 -7.83 2.07
C ASN A 99 9.91 -8.41 0.67
N ASP A 100 10.89 -9.13 0.14
CA ASP A 100 10.91 -9.61 -1.26
C ASP A 100 9.86 -10.69 -1.58
N ASP A 101 9.11 -11.17 -0.57
CA ASP A 101 8.33 -12.42 -0.64
C ASP A 101 6.81 -12.23 -0.48
N THR A 102 6.34 -10.99 -0.25
CA THR A 102 4.89 -10.75 -0.12
C THR A 102 4.29 -10.50 -1.50
N ASN A 103 3.57 -11.49 -2.04
CA ASN A 103 2.80 -11.39 -3.30
C ASN A 103 1.81 -10.21 -3.37
N VAL A 104 1.59 -9.51 -2.26
CA VAL A 104 0.77 -8.30 -2.17
C VAL A 104 1.66 -7.20 -1.57
N PRO A 105 1.79 -6.04 -2.23
CA PRO A 105 2.55 -4.95 -1.67
C PRO A 105 1.86 -4.39 -0.43
N ALA A 106 2.64 -3.77 0.46
CA ALA A 106 2.13 -2.99 1.56
C ALA A 106 1.41 -1.74 1.04
N PHE A 107 0.42 -1.26 1.79
CA PHE A 107 -0.31 -0.04 1.47
C PHE A 107 0.23 1.12 2.29
N VAL A 108 0.41 2.27 1.65
CA VAL A 108 0.96 3.47 2.28
C VAL A 108 -0.13 4.53 2.37
N CYS A 109 -0.42 4.99 3.59
CA CYS A 109 -1.42 6.01 3.86
C CYS A 109 -0.85 7.13 4.75
N PRO A 110 -1.47 8.32 4.78
CA PRO A 110 -1.10 9.36 5.74
C PRO A 110 -1.21 8.84 7.17
N TRP A 111 -0.34 9.32 8.05
CA TRP A 111 -0.50 9.09 9.47
C TRP A 111 -1.73 9.83 10.00
N MET A 112 -2.57 9.13 10.77
CA MET A 112 -3.72 9.72 11.45
C MET A 112 -3.35 9.91 12.93
N GLU A 113 -3.09 11.16 13.34
CA GLU A 113 -2.65 11.47 14.71
C GLU A 113 -3.68 11.03 15.76
N ASN A 114 -4.96 11.22 15.46
CA ASN A 114 -6.08 10.82 16.31
C ASN A 114 -6.72 9.54 15.74
N GLY A 115 -5.92 8.49 15.55
CA GLY A 115 -6.43 7.18 15.17
C GLY A 115 -7.60 6.70 16.06
N PRO A 116 -8.32 5.64 15.67
CA PRO A 116 -9.42 5.10 16.46
C PRO A 116 -8.99 4.68 17.87
#